data_AF-A0A2V9RKW3-F1
#
_entry.id   AF-A0A2V9RKW3-F1
#
_cell.length_a   1.000
_cell.length_b   1.000
_cell.length_c   1.000
_cell.angle_alpha   90.00
_cell.angle_beta   90.00
_cell.angle_gamma   90.00
#
_symmetry.space_group_name_H-M   'P 1'
#
loop_
_entity.id
_entity.type
_entity.pdbx_description
1 polymer ?
#
loop_
_entity_poly.entity_id
_entity_poly.type
_entity_poly.pdbx_seq_one_letter_code
_entity_poly.pdbx_strand_id
1 'polypeptide(L)'
;MSNDVTRILRKHFREKFPTVSNCTNPDENVAKPWPYLDEDIKIVKAYSSKTAWSVARVQLEEYRCDGPSDDAFVDQWFVSSPRLEVTFLDAGMWLVDAGDYDNDGRSELVFSIDRYNRGGYELFYGDFEKRVTFVFHYH
;
A
#
# COMPACT_ATOMS: atom_id res chain seq x y z
N MET A 1 8.61 -13.45 -3.38
CA MET A 1 7.23 -13.54 -2.85
C MET A 1 6.51 -14.69 -3.54
N SER A 2 5.65 -15.44 -2.84
CA SER A 2 4.94 -16.61 -3.40
C SER A 2 3.65 -16.22 -4.13
N ASN A 3 3.13 -17.12 -4.98
CA ASN A 3 1.86 -16.92 -5.67
C ASN A 3 0.67 -16.77 -4.71
N ASP A 4 0.70 -17.47 -3.57
CA ASP A 4 -0.35 -17.34 -2.55
C ASP A 4 -0.38 -15.94 -1.92
N VAL A 5 0.79 -15.37 -1.63
CA VAL A 5 0.89 -14.00 -1.11
C VAL A 5 0.37 -13.01 -2.16
N THR A 6 0.76 -13.15 -3.43
CA THR A 6 0.23 -12.30 -4.51
C THR A 6 -1.30 -12.36 -4.59
N ARG A 7 -1.87 -13.57 -4.55
CA ARG A 7 -3.32 -13.78 -4.63
C ARG A 7 -4.05 -13.17 -3.45
N ILE A 8 -3.55 -13.36 -2.23
CA ILE A 8 -4.22 -12.86 -1.02
C ILE A 8 -4.13 -11.33 -0.91
N LEU A 9 -3.01 -10.73 -1.35
CA LEU A 9 -2.86 -9.27 -1.43
C LEU A 9 -3.85 -8.66 -2.42
N ARG A 10 -3.96 -9.23 -3.63
CA ARG A 10 -4.94 -8.78 -4.64
C ARG A 10 -6.38 -8.89 -4.15
N LYS A 11 -6.70 -9.99 -3.45
CA LYS A 11 -8.02 -10.17 -2.84
C LYS A 11 -8.34 -9.05 -1.85
N HIS A 12 -7.43 -8.76 -0.91
CA HIS A 12 -7.66 -7.71 0.10
C HIS A 12 -7.69 -6.31 -0.52
N PHE A 13 -6.88 -6.06 -1.56
CA PHE A 13 -6.97 -4.83 -2.34
C PHE A 13 -8.38 -4.65 -2.93
N ARG A 14 -8.91 -5.71 -3.56
CA ARG A 14 -10.26 -5.70 -4.15
C ARG A 14 -11.36 -5.52 -3.11
N GLU A 15 -11.22 -6.12 -1.93
CA GLU A 15 -12.14 -5.91 -0.81
C GLU A 15 -12.13 -4.46 -0.31
N LYS A 16 -10.95 -3.80 -0.32
CA LYS A 16 -10.81 -2.38 0.04
C LYS A 16 -11.38 -1.45 -1.03
N PHE A 17 -11.23 -1.79 -2.31
CA PHE A 17 -11.66 -0.98 -3.45
C PHE A 17 -12.66 -1.72 -4.35
N PRO A 18 -13.85 -2.12 -3.85
CA PRO A 18 -14.77 -2.97 -4.61
C PRO A 18 -15.30 -2.29 -5.87
N THR A 19 -15.32 -0.95 -5.87
CA THR A 19 -15.72 -0.10 -6.99
C THR A 19 -14.67 0.97 -7.19
N VAL A 20 -14.18 1.11 -8.41
CA VAL A 20 -13.25 2.17 -8.81
C VAL A 20 -13.82 2.85 -10.05
N SER A 21 -13.62 4.15 -10.18
CA SER A 21 -13.93 4.88 -11.40
C SER A 21 -12.65 5.22 -12.14
N ASN A 22 -12.73 5.29 -13.47
CA ASN A 22 -11.63 5.75 -14.31
C ASN A 22 -12.21 6.41 -15.57
N CYS A 23 -11.40 7.20 -16.25
CA CYS A 23 -11.78 7.84 -17.51
C CYS A 23 -11.32 6.99 -18.69
N THR A 24 -11.93 7.21 -19.86
CA THR A 24 -11.43 6.63 -21.12
C THR A 24 -10.17 7.34 -21.59
N ASN A 25 -10.13 8.66 -21.41
CA ASN A 25 -9.00 9.54 -21.72
C ASN A 25 -9.12 10.82 -20.87
N PRO A 26 -8.02 11.59 -20.72
CA PRO A 26 -8.03 12.81 -19.92
C PRO A 26 -8.82 13.95 -20.55
N ASP A 27 -9.04 13.96 -21.87
CA ASP A 27 -9.74 15.05 -22.58
C ASP A 27 -11.25 15.07 -22.31
N GLU A 28 -11.90 13.90 -22.32
CA GLU A 28 -13.32 13.76 -21.96
C GLU A 28 -13.51 14.01 -20.46
N ASN A 29 -12.58 13.54 -19.64
CA ASN A 29 -12.56 13.67 -18.18
C ASN A 29 -13.88 13.30 -17.47
N VAL A 30 -14.62 12.32 -18.02
CA VAL A 30 -15.84 11.78 -17.41
C VAL A 30 -15.53 10.42 -16.81
N ALA A 31 -15.37 10.40 -15.48
CA ALA A 31 -15.13 9.17 -14.74
C ALA A 31 -16.36 8.25 -14.81
N LYS A 32 -16.12 6.98 -15.15
CA LYS A 32 -17.15 5.93 -15.21
C LYS A 32 -16.68 4.73 -14.37
N PRO A 33 -17.60 3.91 -13.82
CA PRO A 33 -17.22 2.69 -13.14
C PRO A 33 -16.32 1.82 -14.02
N TRP A 34 -15.15 1.46 -13.50
CA TRP A 34 -14.15 0.65 -14.19
C TRP A 34 -14.07 -0.73 -13.53
N PRO A 35 -14.55 -1.80 -14.21
CA PRO A 35 -14.45 -3.16 -13.71
C PRO A 35 -13.02 -3.69 -13.94
N TYR A 36 -12.11 -3.36 -13.04
CA TYR A 36 -10.72 -3.79 -13.11
C TYR A 36 -10.56 -5.28 -12.76
N LEU A 37 -9.61 -5.93 -13.44
CA LEU A 37 -9.23 -7.33 -13.29
C LEU A 37 -8.10 -7.48 -12.26
N ASP A 38 -7.85 -8.71 -11.80
CA ASP A 38 -6.76 -8.98 -10.85
C ASP A 38 -5.38 -8.68 -11.45
N GLU A 39 -5.25 -8.72 -12.77
CA GLU A 39 -4.03 -8.33 -13.48
C GLU A 39 -3.78 -6.82 -13.49
N ASP A 40 -4.81 -6.00 -13.31
CA ASP A 40 -4.72 -4.55 -13.17
C ASP A 40 -4.19 -4.17 -11.77
N ILE A 41 -4.38 -5.05 -10.78
CA ILE A 41 -3.81 -4.89 -9.45
C ILE A 41 -2.33 -5.30 -9.49
N LYS A 42 -1.46 -4.30 -9.49
CA LYS A 42 -0.01 -4.48 -9.52
C LYS A 42 0.56 -4.51 -8.12
N ILE A 43 1.45 -5.46 -7.90
CA ILE A 43 2.35 -5.45 -6.76
C ILE A 43 3.65 -4.83 -7.24
N VAL A 44 3.79 -3.53 -7.02
CA VAL A 44 4.86 -2.73 -7.61
C VAL A 44 6.20 -2.98 -6.91
N LYS A 45 6.16 -3.22 -5.60
CA LYS A 45 7.33 -3.56 -4.80
C LYS A 45 6.94 -4.49 -3.67
N ALA A 46 7.81 -5.44 -3.33
CA ALA A 46 7.59 -6.31 -2.19
C ALA A 46 8.90 -6.72 -1.54
N TYR A 47 8.85 -6.89 -0.22
CA TYR A 47 9.94 -7.36 0.62
C TYR A 47 9.45 -8.55 1.42
N SER A 48 10.27 -9.59 1.56
CA SER A 48 9.92 -10.78 2.33
C SER A 48 11.02 -11.12 3.32
N SER A 49 10.64 -11.49 4.55
CA SER A 49 11.57 -11.95 5.57
C SER A 49 11.84 -13.46 5.43
N LYS A 50 12.86 -13.94 6.14
CA LYS A 50 13.13 -15.40 6.28
C LYS A 50 12.02 -16.14 7.02
N THR A 51 11.23 -15.43 7.83
CA THR A 51 10.11 -15.98 8.61
C THR A 51 8.78 -15.90 7.87
N ALA A 52 8.80 -15.65 6.55
CA ALA A 52 7.63 -15.60 5.66
C ALA A 52 6.67 -14.42 5.87
N TRP A 53 7.08 -13.38 6.59
CA TRP A 53 6.43 -12.07 6.50
C TRP A 53 6.67 -11.47 5.13
N SER A 54 5.68 -10.76 4.57
CA SER A 54 5.88 -9.94 3.38
C SER A 54 5.21 -8.58 3.51
N VAL A 55 5.90 -7.53 3.08
CA VAL A 55 5.36 -6.17 2.99
C VAL A 55 5.37 -5.76 1.53
N ALA A 56 4.24 -5.31 1.02
CA ALA A 56 4.01 -5.09 -0.39
C ALA A 56 3.32 -3.75 -0.66
N ARG A 57 3.81 -3.08 -1.70
CA ARG A 57 3.22 -1.90 -2.31
C ARG A 57 2.34 -2.32 -3.48
N VAL A 58 1.06 -2.00 -3.40
CA VAL A 58 0.02 -2.46 -4.30
C VAL A 58 -0.76 -1.25 -4.82
N GLN A 59 -1.09 -1.22 -6.12
CA GLN A 59 -1.93 -0.17 -6.70
C GLN A 59 -2.61 -0.67 -7.97
N LEU A 60 -3.63 0.06 -8.44
CA LEU A 60 -4.04 0.01 -9.85
C LEU A 60 -3.10 0.89 -10.68
N GLU A 61 -2.70 0.39 -11.84
CA GLU A 61 -1.99 1.20 -12.83
C GLU A 61 -2.97 2.02 -13.69
N GLU A 62 -2.42 3.04 -14.38
CA GLU A 62 -3.12 3.82 -15.40
C GLU A 62 -4.37 4.56 -14.90
N TYR A 63 -4.18 5.55 -14.03
CA TYR A 63 -5.21 6.58 -13.85
C TYR A 63 -5.30 7.45 -15.12
N ARG A 64 -6.50 7.53 -15.72
CA ARG A 64 -6.71 8.15 -17.04
C ARG A 64 -7.55 9.43 -17.01
N CYS A 65 -8.00 9.86 -15.83
CA CYS A 65 -8.68 11.14 -15.69
C CYS A 65 -7.65 12.27 -15.55
N ASP A 66 -8.08 13.50 -15.82
CA ASP A 66 -7.27 14.68 -15.53
C ASP A 66 -7.28 15.00 -14.02
N GLY A 67 -6.15 15.46 -13.50
CA GLY A 67 -5.96 15.77 -12.08
C GLY A 67 -5.31 14.67 -11.23
N PRO A 68 -5.32 14.83 -9.89
CA PRO A 68 -4.72 13.86 -8.98
C PRO A 68 -5.48 12.54 -9.01
N SER A 69 -4.74 11.44 -8.91
CA SER A 69 -5.31 10.10 -8.95
C SER A 69 -6.07 9.74 -7.67
N ASP A 70 -7.16 9.00 -7.81
CA ASP A 70 -7.93 8.47 -6.68
C ASP A 70 -7.13 7.44 -5.86
N ASP A 71 -7.59 7.16 -4.64
CA ASP A 71 -6.90 6.29 -3.67
C ASP A 71 -6.48 4.92 -4.24
N ALA A 72 -7.28 4.29 -5.10
CA ALA A 72 -6.94 2.98 -5.65
C ALA A 72 -5.71 3.00 -6.59
N PHE A 73 -5.33 4.18 -7.08
CA PHE A 73 -4.23 4.36 -8.02
C PHE A 73 -2.96 4.91 -7.36
N VAL A 74 -3.02 5.26 -6.07
CA VAL A 74 -1.83 5.61 -5.29
C VAL A 74 -1.30 4.41 -4.51
N ASP A 75 -0.05 4.49 -4.08
CA ASP A 75 0.64 3.45 -3.32
C ASP A 75 -0.19 2.99 -2.10
N GLN A 76 -0.64 1.73 -2.11
CA GLN A 76 -1.26 1.06 -0.97
C GLN A 76 -0.30 0.05 -0.37
N TRP A 77 0.01 0.17 0.92
CA TRP A 77 0.88 -0.78 1.59
C TRP A 77 0.09 -1.81 2.39
N PHE A 78 0.45 -3.06 2.19
CA PHE A 78 -0.10 -4.21 2.89
C PHE A 78 1.04 -5.04 3.48
N VAL A 79 0.76 -5.69 4.59
CA VAL A 79 1.59 -6.76 5.13
C VAL A 79 0.83 -8.07 5.09
N SER A 80 1.52 -9.17 4.77
CA SER A 80 1.03 -10.53 4.96
C SER A 80 1.85 -11.24 6.03
N SER A 81 1.18 -11.82 7.02
CA SER A 81 1.80 -12.65 8.05
C SER A 81 2.19 -14.03 7.49
N PRO A 82 2.99 -14.83 8.22
CA PRO A 82 3.32 -16.21 7.83
C PRO A 82 2.09 -17.13 7.73
N ARG A 83 0.97 -16.71 8.33
CA ARG A 83 -0.33 -17.40 8.27
C ARG A 83 -1.22 -16.92 7.12
N LEU A 84 -0.68 -16.08 6.23
CA LEU A 84 -1.41 -15.44 5.13
C LEU A 84 -2.55 -14.51 5.58
N GLU A 85 -2.49 -14.02 6.81
CA GLU A 85 -3.36 -12.92 7.26
C GLU A 85 -2.81 -11.62 6.67
N VAL A 86 -3.69 -10.78 6.13
CA VAL A 86 -3.29 -9.53 5.49
C VAL A 86 -3.80 -8.35 6.31
N THR A 87 -2.92 -7.39 6.52
CA THR A 87 -3.25 -6.11 7.16
C THR A 87 -2.88 -4.98 6.23
N PHE A 88 -3.81 -4.05 6.03
CA PHE A 88 -3.52 -2.77 5.38
C PHE A 88 -2.75 -1.89 6.36
N LEU A 89 -1.60 -1.36 5.93
CA LEU A 89 -0.78 -0.48 6.75
C LEU A 89 -1.25 0.96 6.59
N ASP A 90 -1.01 1.55 5.42
CA ASP A 90 -1.56 2.84 5.02
C ASP A 90 -1.32 3.09 3.51
N ALA A 91 -1.84 4.20 3.00
CA ALA A 91 -1.62 4.71 1.66
C ALA A 91 -0.70 5.95 1.65
N GLY A 92 -0.20 6.34 0.48
CA GLY A 92 0.55 7.60 0.32
C GLY A 92 1.76 7.67 1.25
N MET A 93 2.55 6.60 1.24
CA MET A 93 3.79 6.49 1.99
C MET A 93 4.79 5.64 1.21
N TRP A 94 6.08 5.76 1.53
CA TRP A 94 7.11 4.87 1.01
C TRP A 94 7.95 4.27 2.13
N LEU A 95 8.37 3.01 1.95
CA LEU A 95 9.27 2.35 2.88
C LEU A 95 10.65 3.00 2.82
N VAL A 96 11.12 3.52 3.96
CA VAL A 96 12.43 4.16 4.13
C VAL A 96 13.46 3.12 4.56
N ASP A 97 13.17 2.40 5.64
CA ASP A 97 14.11 1.45 6.23
C ASP A 97 13.39 0.34 7.01
N ALA A 98 14.13 -0.75 7.24
CA ALA A 98 13.72 -1.86 8.09
C ALA A 98 14.91 -2.32 8.95
N GLY A 99 14.77 -2.27 10.27
CA GLY A 99 15.86 -2.55 11.20
C GLY A 99 15.36 -2.98 12.57
N ASP A 100 16.21 -3.66 13.32
CA ASP A 100 15.97 -4.03 14.72
C ASP A 100 16.43 -2.87 15.61
N TYR A 101 15.54 -1.94 15.91
CA TYR A 101 15.86 -0.70 16.64
C TYR A 101 15.71 -0.85 18.15
N ASP A 102 14.97 -1.85 18.61
CA ASP A 102 14.81 -2.16 20.03
C ASP A 102 15.60 -3.40 20.51
N ASN A 103 16.33 -4.05 19.60
CA ASN A 103 17.23 -5.18 19.84
C ASN A 103 16.49 -6.43 20.35
N ASP A 104 15.28 -6.69 19.84
CA ASP A 104 14.48 -7.88 20.16
C ASP A 104 14.64 -9.03 19.14
N GLY A 105 15.42 -8.80 18.07
CA GLY A 105 15.66 -9.75 16.99
C GLY A 105 14.63 -9.74 15.87
N ARG A 106 13.62 -8.86 15.93
CA ARG A 106 12.66 -8.57 14.85
C ARG A 106 12.98 -7.21 14.24
N SER A 107 12.38 -6.93 13.09
CA SER A 107 12.59 -5.65 12.42
C SER A 107 11.35 -4.79 12.56
N GLU A 108 11.57 -3.53 12.94
CA GLU A 108 10.62 -2.45 12.80
C GLU A 108 10.80 -1.77 11.45
N LEU A 109 9.70 -1.24 10.90
CA LEU A 109 9.68 -0.63 9.58
C LEU A 109 9.32 0.84 9.67
N VAL A 110 10.19 1.68 9.09
CA VAL A 110 9.98 3.12 8.98
C VAL A 110 9.47 3.44 7.59
N PHE A 111 8.31 4.09 7.55
CA PHE A 111 7.73 4.68 6.34
C PHE A 111 7.79 6.19 6.44
N SER A 112 8.02 6.85 5.30
CA SER A 112 7.82 8.29 5.16
C SER A 112 6.43 8.53 4.59
N ILE A 113 5.70 9.47 5.19
CA ILE A 113 4.37 9.89 4.76
C ILE A 113 4.53 10.93 3.66
N ASP A 114 3.83 10.72 2.55
CA ASP A 114 3.75 11.64 1.42
C ASP A 114 2.31 11.76 0.95
N ARG A 115 1.61 12.68 1.58
CA ARG A 115 0.19 12.94 1.35
C ARG A 115 -0.01 14.42 1.11
N TYR A 116 -1.13 14.75 0.48
CA TYR A 116 -1.49 16.14 0.23
C TYR A 116 -1.46 16.97 1.52
N ASN A 117 -0.64 18.02 1.54
CA ASN A 117 -0.44 18.96 2.65
C ASN A 117 0.05 18.33 3.97
N ARG A 118 0.63 17.12 3.91
CA ARG A 118 1.06 16.40 5.10
C ARG A 118 2.27 15.51 4.82
N GLY A 119 3.27 15.63 5.68
CA GLY A 119 4.44 14.76 5.69
C GLY A 119 4.68 14.17 7.07
N GLY A 120 5.69 13.34 7.18
CA GLY A 120 6.05 12.72 8.45
C GLY A 120 6.62 11.33 8.30
N TYR A 121 6.60 10.59 9.40
CA TYR A 121 7.06 9.21 9.46
C TYR A 121 6.08 8.34 10.24
N GLU A 122 5.97 7.09 9.83
CA GLU A 122 5.23 6.05 10.54
C GLU A 122 6.16 4.88 10.80
N LEU A 123 6.26 4.48 12.07
CA LEU A 123 7.03 3.31 12.50
C LEU A 123 6.05 2.20 12.87
N PHE A 124 6.13 1.07 12.18
CA PHE A 124 5.42 -0.15 12.53
C PHE A 124 6.34 -1.09 13.29
N TYR A 125 5.84 -1.66 14.39
CA TYR A 125 6.61 -2.52 15.30
C TYR A 125 5.73 -3.55 15.98
N GLY A 126 6.35 -4.53 16.64
CA GLY A 126 5.62 -5.63 17.30
C GLY A 126 4.73 -6.40 16.33
N ASP A 127 5.33 -6.92 15.25
CA ASP A 127 4.64 -7.72 14.23
C ASP A 127 3.45 -6.97 13.57
N PHE A 128 3.61 -5.66 13.38
CA PHE A 128 2.63 -4.73 12.80
C PHE A 128 1.36 -4.51 13.63
N GLU A 129 1.30 -5.01 14.87
CA GLU A 129 0.19 -4.74 15.80
C GLU A 129 0.27 -3.33 16.41
N LYS A 130 1.45 -2.71 16.36
CA LYS A 130 1.69 -1.40 16.94
C LYS A 130 2.24 -0.44 15.90
N ARG A 131 1.92 0.84 16.08
CA ARG A 131 2.44 1.93 15.28
C ARG A 131 2.62 3.21 16.09
N VAL A 132 3.60 3.99 15.70
CA VAL A 132 3.74 5.39 16.13
C VAL A 132 3.90 6.28 14.91
N THR A 133 3.26 7.44 14.95
CA THR A 133 3.14 8.34 13.81
C THR A 133 3.60 9.74 14.21
N PHE A 134 4.59 10.26 13.49
CA PHE A 134 5.08 11.62 13.64
C PHE A 134 4.71 12.39 12.39
N VAL A 135 3.93 13.47 12.54
CA VAL A 135 3.33 14.17 11.42
C VAL A 135 3.58 15.65 11.53
N PHE A 136 3.88 16.26 10.40
CA PHE A 136 3.84 17.70 10.22
C PHE A 136 2.90 18.02 9.06
N HIS A 137 2.23 19.17 9.18
CA HIS A 137 1.40 19.72 8.13
C HIS A 137 2.11 20.92 7.54
N TYR A 138 1.90 21.13 6.26
CA TYR A 138 2.34 22.31 5.55
C TYR A 138 1.16 22.86 4.77
N HIS A 139 1.04 24.19 4.76
CA HIS A 139 -0.13 25.01 4.40
C HIS A 139 -1.06 25.39 5.55
#